data_AF-A0A1J4ZEG2-F1
#
_entry.id   AF-A0A1J4ZEG2-F1
#
_cell.length_a   1.000
_cell.length_b   1.000
_cell.length_c   1.000
_cell.angle_alpha   90.00
_cell.angle_beta   90.00
_cell.angle_gamma   90.00
#
_symmetry.space_group_name_H-M   'P 1'
#
loop_
_entity.id
_entity.type
_entity.pdbx_description
1 polymer ?
#
loop_
_entity_poly.entity_id
_entity_poly.type
_entity_poly.pdbx_seq_one_letter_code
_entity_poly.pdbx_strand_id
1 'polypeptide(L)'
;MKLSELKSGEGKVDVIVIVKSKDEPRSMIKFGKELSVCNAIVTDDSGEIKMTLWNDDIPKVVVGSKIHITNGYVSEFQGEKQLTAGKFGKIEILEEGEGEEVREGNIEEMEM
;
A
#
# COMPACT_ATOMS: atom_id res chain seq x y z
N MET A 1 14.82 -8.75 -4.45
CA MET A 1 14.52 -9.49 -3.21
C MET A 1 13.12 -10.11 -3.36
N LYS A 2 12.78 -11.19 -2.65
CA LYS A 2 11.44 -11.80 -2.74
C LYS A 2 10.59 -11.51 -1.50
N LEU A 3 9.26 -11.46 -1.65
CA LEU A 3 8.33 -11.23 -0.54
C LEU A 3 8.42 -12.31 0.54
N SER A 4 8.61 -13.57 0.16
CA SER A 4 8.74 -14.67 1.13
C SER A 4 9.99 -14.58 2.02
N GLU A 5 10.99 -13.79 1.62
CA GLU A 5 12.23 -13.62 2.39
C GLU A 5 12.12 -12.48 3.41
N LEU A 6 11.07 -11.66 3.31
CA LEU A 6 10.88 -10.47 4.13
C LEU A 6 10.56 -10.81 5.59
N LYS A 7 11.33 -10.17 6.49
CA LYS A 7 11.15 -10.29 7.94
C LYS A 7 10.63 -8.99 8.53
N SER A 8 9.85 -9.12 9.60
CA SER A 8 9.39 -8.00 10.40
C SER A 8 10.60 -7.20 10.92
N GLY A 9 10.58 -5.88 10.74
CA GLY A 9 11.68 -4.99 11.10
C GLY A 9 12.76 -4.83 10.02
N GLU A 10 12.63 -5.50 8.88
CA GLU A 10 13.56 -5.37 7.77
C GLU A 10 13.31 -4.07 7.01
N GLY A 11 14.38 -3.31 6.79
CA GLY A 11 14.36 -2.07 6.01
C GLY A 11 15.28 -2.18 4.81
N LYS A 12 15.25 -1.16 3.94
CA LYS A 12 15.96 -1.15 2.66
C LYS A 12 15.51 -2.26 1.72
N VAL A 13 14.22 -2.60 1.80
CA VAL A 13 13.62 -3.64 0.96
C VAL A 13 13.46 -3.11 -0.45
N ASP A 14 13.96 -3.85 -1.44
CA ASP A 14 13.84 -3.54 -2.85
C ASP A 14 13.18 -4.71 -3.60
N VAL A 15 11.91 -4.53 -3.96
CA VAL A 15 11.03 -5.59 -4.49
C VAL A 15 10.10 -5.04 -5.57
N ILE A 16 9.87 -5.84 -6.61
CA ILE A 16 8.87 -5.56 -7.63
C ILE A 16 7.65 -6.40 -7.31
N VAL A 17 6.48 -5.79 -7.29
CA VAL A 17 5.22 -6.44 -6.92
C VAL A 17 4.08 -5.95 -7.81
N ILE A 18 3.04 -6.76 -7.92
CA ILE A 18 1.80 -6.43 -8.64
C ILE A 18 0.70 -6.18 -7.62
N VAL A 19 -0.07 -5.12 -7.82
CA VAL A 19 -1.20 -4.78 -6.94
C VAL A 19 -2.37 -5.71 -7.26
N LYS A 20 -2.75 -6.56 -6.30
CA LYS A 20 -3.85 -7.52 -6.45
C LYS A 20 -5.18 -6.92 -6.04
N SER A 21 -5.19 -6.12 -4.98
CA SER A 21 -6.38 -5.39 -4.51
C SER A 21 -5.98 -4.14 -3.73
N LYS A 22 -6.93 -3.22 -3.59
CA LYS A 22 -6.77 -1.97 -2.87
C LYS A 22 -8.06 -1.69 -2.10
N ASP A 23 -7.91 -1.44 -0.80
CA ASP A 23 -9.01 -1.09 0.09
C ASP A 23 -9.37 0.40 -0.04
N GLU A 24 -10.42 0.83 0.64
CA GLU A 24 -10.80 2.24 0.67
C GLU A 24 -9.78 3.08 1.46
N PRO A 25 -9.38 4.26 0.95
CA PRO A 25 -8.51 5.17 1.68
C PRO A 25 -9.24 5.71 2.91
N ARG A 26 -8.55 5.67 4.04
CA ARG A 26 -9.02 6.20 5.33
C ARG A 26 -8.15 7.37 5.77
N SER A 27 -8.78 8.37 6.37
CA SER A 27 -8.06 9.49 6.98
C SER A 27 -7.59 9.12 8.39
N MET A 28 -6.35 9.44 8.71
CA MET A 28 -5.74 9.22 10.03
C MET A 28 -5.01 10.48 10.48
N ILE A 29 -5.30 10.94 11.69
CA ILE A 29 -4.57 12.07 12.29
C ILE A 29 -3.33 11.54 12.99
N LYS A 30 -2.15 11.93 12.52
CA LYS A 30 -0.87 11.59 13.16
C LYS A 30 -0.07 12.86 13.39
N PHE A 31 0.36 13.09 14.63
CA PHE A 31 1.08 14.31 15.04
C PHE A 31 0.37 15.62 14.67
N GLY A 32 -0.97 15.65 14.77
CA GLY A 32 -1.78 16.83 14.44
C GLY A 32 -1.90 17.13 12.93
N LYS A 33 -1.45 16.23 12.06
CA LYS A 33 -1.67 16.29 10.61
C LYS A 33 -2.63 15.20 10.17
N GLU A 34 -3.58 15.57 9.32
CA GLU A 34 -4.39 14.60 8.58
C GLU A 34 -3.50 13.92 7.53
N LEU A 35 -3.43 12.60 7.58
CA LEU A 35 -2.74 11.75 6.62
C LEU A 35 -3.76 10.77 6.04
N SER A 36 -3.77 10.62 4.73
CA SER A 36 -4.54 9.56 4.10
C SER A 36 -3.72 8.27 4.11
N VAL A 37 -4.35 7.17 4.51
CA VAL A 37 -3.73 5.84 4.52
C VAL A 37 -4.65 4.85 3.82
N CYS A 38 -4.10 4.00 2.97
CA CYS A 38 -4.85 2.99 2.22
C CYS A 38 -4.11 1.67 2.33
N ASN A 39 -4.83 0.58 2.58
CA ASN A 39 -4.26 -0.75 2.50
C ASN A 39 -4.39 -1.28 1.08
N ALA A 40 -3.39 -1.98 0.60
CA ALA A 40 -3.39 -2.67 -0.68
C ALA A 40 -2.78 -4.06 -0.48
N ILE A 41 -3.25 -5.06 -1.21
CA ILE A 41 -2.59 -6.37 -1.26
C ILE A 41 -1.71 -6.37 -2.49
N VAL A 42 -0.43 -6.65 -2.28
CA VAL A 42 0.54 -6.79 -3.37
C VAL A 42 1.07 -8.21 -3.39
N THR A 43 1.38 -8.69 -4.59
CA THR A 43 1.84 -10.05 -4.81
C THR A 43 3.01 -10.09 -5.77
N ASP A 44 3.83 -11.11 -5.62
CA ASP A 44 5.00 -11.42 -6.44
C ASP A 44 5.04 -12.94 -6.64
N ASP A 45 5.97 -13.43 -7.45
CA ASP A 45 6.21 -14.86 -7.71
C ASP A 45 6.44 -15.70 -6.43
N SER A 46 6.74 -15.05 -5.31
CA SER A 46 7.00 -15.68 -4.02
C SER A 46 5.82 -15.71 -3.04
N GLY A 47 4.78 -14.92 -3.26
CA GLY A 47 3.64 -14.84 -2.35
C GLY A 47 2.92 -13.49 -2.38
N GLU A 48 2.17 -13.19 -1.30
CA GLU A 48 1.43 -11.95 -1.14
C GLU A 48 1.68 -11.32 0.24
N ILE A 49 1.66 -9.98 0.29
CA ILE A 49 1.81 -9.20 1.52
C ILE A 49 0.88 -7.98 1.49
N LYS A 50 0.42 -7.53 2.65
CA LYS A 50 -0.29 -6.26 2.77
C LYS A 50 0.72 -5.12 2.65
N MET A 51 0.38 -4.11 1.86
CA MET A 51 1.12 -2.87 1.69
C MET A 51 0.27 -1.70 2.18
N THR A 52 0.90 -0.75 2.87
CA THR A 52 0.26 0.48 3.33
C THR A 52 0.75 1.65 2.48
N LEU A 53 -0.19 2.27 1.76
CA LEU A 53 0.00 3.45 0.93
C LEU A 53 -0.34 4.71 1.72
N TRP A 54 0.38 5.79 1.46
CA TRP A 54 0.23 7.07 2.16
C TRP A 54 0.00 8.22 1.19
N ASN A 55 -0.93 9.12 1.53
CA ASN A 55 -1.20 10.38 0.83
C ASN A 55 -1.19 10.23 -0.71
N ASP A 56 -0.21 10.83 -1.39
CA ASP A 56 -0.06 10.88 -2.84
C ASP A 56 0.23 9.52 -3.48
N ASP A 57 0.66 8.51 -2.71
CA ASP A 57 0.89 7.17 -3.24
C ASP A 57 -0.43 6.42 -3.46
N ILE A 58 -1.48 6.81 -2.73
CA ILE A 58 -2.80 6.20 -2.85
C ILE A 58 -3.34 6.36 -4.28
N PRO A 59 -3.52 7.57 -4.85
CA PRO A 59 -4.08 7.70 -6.19
C PRO A 59 -3.15 7.16 -7.29
N LYS A 60 -1.84 7.13 -7.06
CA LYS A 60 -0.86 6.61 -8.04
C LYS A 60 -0.94 5.10 -8.22
N VAL A 61 -1.19 4.37 -7.13
CA VAL A 61 -1.20 2.92 -7.16
C VAL A 61 -2.61 2.42 -7.47
N VAL A 62 -2.73 1.76 -8.62
CA VAL A 62 -3.98 1.20 -9.15
C VAL A 62 -3.92 -0.32 -9.07
N VAL A 63 -5.09 -0.96 -8.95
CA VAL A 63 -5.18 -2.42 -8.97
C VAL A 63 -4.73 -2.94 -10.34
N GLY A 64 -3.94 -4.00 -10.35
CA GLY A 64 -3.28 -4.52 -11.54
C GLY A 64 -1.94 -3.86 -11.87
N SER A 65 -1.61 -2.71 -11.27
CA SER A 65 -0.34 -2.04 -11.57
C SER A 65 0.85 -2.85 -11.09
N LYS A 66 1.91 -2.88 -11.89
CA LYS A 66 3.22 -3.39 -11.48
C LYS A 66 4.04 -2.24 -10.92
N ILE A 67 4.41 -2.35 -9.66
CA ILE A 67 5.15 -1.32 -8.94
C ILE A 67 6.49 -1.86 -8.43
N HIS A 68 7.49 -1.00 -8.43
CA HIS A 68 8.79 -1.23 -7.83
C HIS A 68 8.89 -0.42 -6.55
N ILE A 69 9.04 -1.12 -5.43
CA ILE A 69 9.21 -0.53 -4.12
C ILE A 69 10.70 -0.54 -3.82
N THR A 70 11.28 0.64 -3.70
CA THR A 70 12.68 0.80 -3.30
C THR A 70 12.76 1.35 -1.90
N ASN A 71 13.69 0.81 -1.12
CA ASN A 71 13.96 1.23 0.25
C ASN A 71 12.73 1.14 1.17
N GLY A 72 11.89 0.13 0.93
CA GLY A 72 10.72 -0.20 1.74
C GLY A 72 11.08 -0.71 3.12
N TYR A 73 10.08 -0.74 3.99
CA TYR A 73 10.16 -1.19 5.37
C TYR A 73 9.03 -2.16 5.66
N VAL A 74 9.37 -3.30 6.24
CA VAL A 74 8.41 -4.32 6.66
C VAL A 74 8.15 -4.10 8.13
N SER A 75 7.00 -3.54 8.43
CA SER A 75 6.49 -3.41 9.79
C SER A 75 5.62 -4.60 10.16
N GLU A 76 5.48 -4.86 11.46
CA GLU A 76 4.50 -5.82 11.97
C GLU A 76 3.49 -5.05 12.80
N PHE A 77 2.22 -5.18 12.43
CA PHE A 77 1.12 -4.54 13.14
C PHE A 77 0.10 -5.60 13.53
N GLN A 78 -0.14 -5.75 14.83
CA GLN A 78 -1.04 -6.75 15.40
C GLN A 78 -0.72 -8.20 14.97
N GLY A 79 0.57 -8.51 14.75
CA GLY A 79 1.02 -9.83 14.31
C GLY A 79 0.92 -10.06 12.80
N GLU A 80 0.42 -9.09 12.04
CA GLU A 80 0.42 -9.14 10.57
C GLU A 80 1.58 -8.32 10.00
N LYS A 81 2.31 -8.91 9.04
CA LYS A 81 3.37 -8.20 8.30
C LYS A 81 2.76 -7.22 7.30
N GLN A 82 3.27 -6.00 7.31
CA GLN A 82 2.84 -4.93 6.42
C GLN A 82 4.06 -4.23 5.83
N LEU A 83 4.10 -4.16 4.50
CA LEU A 83 5.10 -3.44 3.74
C LEU A 83 4.69 -1.97 3.59
N THR A 84 5.62 -1.06 3.77
CA THR A 84 5.42 0.36 3.49
C THR A 84 6.65 0.93 2.83
N ALA A 85 6.49 1.92 1.94
CA ALA A 85 7.63 2.68 1.44
C ALA A 85 8.32 3.45 2.60
N GLY A 86 7.57 3.83 3.64
CA GLY A 86 8.11 4.63 4.74
C GLY A 86 8.63 6.00 4.29
N LYS A 87 9.40 6.68 5.15
CA LYS A 87 9.86 8.06 4.89
C LYS A 87 10.92 8.17 3.78
N PHE A 88 11.70 7.12 3.58
CA PHE A 88 12.83 7.10 2.65
C PHE A 88 12.63 6.17 1.46
N GLY A 89 11.51 5.44 1.41
CA GLY A 89 11.18 4.59 0.29
C GLY A 89 10.52 5.35 -0.83
N LYS A 90 10.50 4.71 -1.99
CA LYS A 90 9.89 5.21 -3.21
C LYS A 90 9.08 4.08 -3.84
N ILE A 91 7.95 4.47 -4.44
CA ILE A 91 7.13 3.59 -5.26
C ILE A 91 7.24 4.11 -6.68
N GLU A 92 7.74 3.27 -7.57
CA GLU A 92 7.83 3.53 -9.00
C GLU A 92 6.86 2.62 -9.74
N ILE A 93 6.04 3.18 -10.62
CA ILE A 93 5.09 2.40 -11.43
C ILE A 93 5.84 1.95 -12.67
N LEU A 94 6.04 0.63 -12.79
CA LEU A 94 6.66 0.03 -13.96
C LEU A 94 5.61 -0.25 -15.04
N GLU A 95 4.39 -0.60 -14.63
CA GLU A 95 3.27 -0.88 -15.51
C GLU A 95 1.99 -0.36 -14.87
N GLU A 96 1.21 0.42 -15.61
CA GLU A 96 -0.08 0.91 -15.15
C GLU A 96 -1.11 -0.23 -15.23
N GLY A 97 -1.83 -0.45 -14.14
CA GLY A 97 -2.90 -1.43 -14.06
C GLY A 97 -4.21 -0.87 -14.57
N GLU A 98 -5.07 -1.77 -15.04
CA GLU A 98 -6.40 -1.46 -15.57
C GLU A 98 -7.47 -1.34 -14.47
N GLY A 99 -7.07 -1.09 -13.21
CA GLY A 99 -7.96 -1.12 -12.05
C GLY A 99 -8.96 0.03 -12.01
N GLU A 100 -10.24 -0.32 -11.84
CA GLU A 100 -11.35 0.61 -11.60
C GLU A 100 -11.05 1.59 -10.46
N GLU A 101 -11.24 2.89 -10.72
CA GLU A 101 -11.38 3.92 -9.69
C GLU A 101 -12.37 3.43 -8.63
N VAL A 102 -11.94 3.40 -7.37
CA VAL A 102 -12.83 3.24 -6.22
C VAL A 102 -13.92 4.30 -6.33
N ARG A 103 -15.12 3.88 -6.73
CA ARG A 103 -16.33 4.71 -6.69
C ARG A 103 -16.48 5.17 -5.25
N GLU A 104 -16.34 6.48 -5.03
CA GLU A 104 -16.68 7.15 -3.77
C GLU A 104 -17.99 6.54 -3.24
N GLY A 105 -17.89 5.82 -2.13
CA GLY A 105 -19.06 5.34 -1.42
C GLY A 105 -19.87 6.54 -0.98
N ASN A 106 -21.07 6.68 -1.57
CA ASN A 106 -22.11 7.61 -1.16
C ASN A 106 -22.20 7.65 0.37
N ILE A 107 -21.87 8.81 0.94
CA ILE A 107 -22.27 9.17 2.30
C ILE A 107 -23.75 9.56 2.17
N GLU A 108 -24.67 8.61 2.31
CA GLU A 108 -26.07 8.97 2.54
C GLU A 108 -26.31 9.10 4.05
N GLU A 109 -26.50 10.36 4.45
CA GLU A 109 -27.09 10.82 5.71
C GLU A 109 -28.24 9.93 6.18
N MET A 110 -28.16 9.49 7.44
CA MET A 110 -29.37 9.19 8.21
C MET A 110 -29.50 10.23 9.32
N GLU A 111 -30.18 11.33 9.02
CA GLU A 111 -30.95 12.06 10.02
C GLU A 111 -32.27 11.32 10.24
N MET A 112 -32.54 10.92 11.49
CA MET A 112 -33.90 10.80 12.06
C MET A 112 -33.85 11.17 13.53
#